data_AF-A0A926KW05-F1
#
_entry.id   AF-A0A926KW05-F1
#
_cell.length_a   1.000
_cell.length_b   1.000
_cell.length_c   1.000
_cell.angle_alpha   90.00
_cell.angle_beta   90.00
_cell.angle_gamma   90.00
#
_symmetry.space_group_name_H-M   'P 1'
#
loop_
_entity.id
_entity.type
_entity.pdbx_description
1 polymer ?
#
loop_
_entity_poly.entity_id
_entity_poly.type
_entity_poly.pdbx_seq_one_letter_code
_entity_poly.pdbx_strand_id
1 'polypeptide(L)'
;MKARSRTASYPERLRRLGRSTRGRAAALLGTAPLLLLTAAPAHAVVGTPAGGTGYGFTARLLVGDHERGCSGALVSPEWVLTAASCFAADPVADLTVPAGAPRVKTVATVGGDQARDVVELRPHGERDLVLARLAQPVAGVTPVALATAAPAAGQELVVAGHGRTAQEWAPLGLHTGTFSVTAVTGGDVTLSGVDGAAVCQGDAGGPAVRTVDGRPALVAISSRSNHAGCFGVDTAAGTAGQAISTRVDDLRDWVAANAVATPLSDYDGDGRSDVGVLYDNGRQADGTNRTAWWTFTSTGTAFGEPKRKWDSSGGSWDWNRSKVVSGDFNGDGRGDMGVLYDYGTQADGANRTALWTLT
;
A
#
# COMPACT_ATOMS: atom_id res chain seq x y z
N MET A 1 24.34 -46.03 -14.02
CA MET A 1 24.10 -47.44 -13.67
C MET A 1 22.63 -47.64 -13.28
N LYS A 2 22.01 -48.66 -13.88
CA LYS A 2 20.88 -49.51 -13.42
C LYS A 2 19.47 -48.92 -13.18
N ALA A 3 18.64 -49.24 -14.19
CA ALA A 3 17.20 -49.42 -14.25
C ALA A 3 16.56 -50.36 -13.19
N ARG A 4 15.25 -50.20 -12.93
CA ARG A 4 14.14 -50.99 -13.53
C ARG A 4 12.81 -50.78 -12.80
N SER A 5 11.72 -50.74 -13.58
CA SER A 5 10.33 -50.85 -13.14
C SER A 5 9.93 -52.29 -12.80
N ARG A 6 8.90 -52.45 -11.94
CA ARG A 6 8.03 -53.64 -11.95
C ARG A 6 6.58 -53.26 -11.61
N THR A 7 5.70 -53.61 -12.54
CA THR A 7 4.27 -53.85 -12.42
C THR A 7 3.97 -55.12 -11.61
N ALA A 8 2.83 -55.16 -10.92
CA ALA A 8 2.10 -56.41 -10.65
C ALA A 8 0.61 -56.13 -10.37
N SER A 9 -0.24 -56.62 -11.26
CA SER A 9 -1.70 -56.77 -11.10
C SER A 9 -2.04 -58.11 -10.45
N TYR A 10 -3.32 -58.26 -10.04
CA TYR A 10 -4.20 -59.47 -9.90
C TYR A 10 -4.93 -59.49 -8.53
N PRO A 11 -6.10 -60.16 -8.37
CA PRO A 11 -7.30 -60.18 -9.24
C PRO A 11 -8.65 -60.13 -8.45
N GLU A 12 -9.74 -59.97 -9.20
CA GLU A 12 -11.11 -60.30 -8.77
C GLU A 12 -11.35 -61.81 -8.60
N ARG A 13 -12.16 -62.21 -7.61
CA ARG A 13 -13.09 -63.36 -7.69
C ARG A 13 -14.34 -63.18 -6.80
N LEU A 14 -15.48 -62.99 -7.47
CA LEU A 14 -16.81 -63.62 -7.31
C LEU A 14 -17.15 -64.44 -6.04
N ARG A 15 -18.35 -64.20 -5.46
CA ARG A 15 -19.46 -65.20 -5.41
C ARG A 15 -20.80 -64.69 -4.82
N ARG A 16 -21.85 -64.89 -5.63
CA ARG A 16 -23.22 -65.44 -5.36
C ARG A 16 -24.30 -64.66 -4.57
N LEU A 17 -25.30 -64.23 -5.36
CA LEU A 17 -26.73 -64.66 -5.40
C LEU A 17 -27.60 -64.67 -4.12
N GLY A 18 -28.64 -63.84 -4.15
CA GLY A 18 -29.93 -64.06 -3.51
C GLY A 18 -31.04 -63.38 -4.32
N ARG A 19 -32.10 -64.11 -4.68
CA ARG A 19 -33.22 -63.68 -5.55
C ARG A 19 -34.53 -63.79 -4.78
N SER A 20 -35.57 -63.12 -5.31
CA SER A 20 -37.00 -63.15 -4.93
C SER A 20 -37.41 -62.13 -3.86
N THR A 21 -38.58 -61.49 -3.87
CA THR A 21 -39.81 -61.65 -4.66
C THR A 21 -40.61 -60.33 -4.65
N ARG A 22 -41.55 -60.21 -5.60
CA ARG A 22 -42.39 -59.02 -5.87
C ARG A 22 -43.42 -58.76 -4.77
N GLY A 23 -43.58 -57.50 -4.37
CA GLY A 23 -44.76 -56.97 -3.70
C GLY A 23 -45.19 -55.67 -4.37
N ARG A 24 -46.31 -55.68 -5.10
CA ARG A 24 -46.94 -54.48 -5.65
C ARG A 24 -47.79 -53.85 -4.55
N ALA A 25 -47.44 -52.63 -4.13
CA ALA A 25 -48.32 -51.76 -3.38
C ALA A 25 -48.51 -50.47 -4.19
N ALA A 26 -49.72 -50.30 -4.73
CA ALA A 26 -50.18 -49.02 -5.25
C ALA A 26 -50.56 -48.16 -4.05
N ALA A 27 -49.95 -46.99 -3.90
CA ALA A 27 -50.33 -45.99 -2.92
C ALA A 27 -50.45 -44.63 -3.63
N LEU A 28 -51.51 -43.92 -3.25
CA LEU A 28 -52.10 -42.79 -3.95
C LEU A 28 -51.14 -41.58 -4.03
N LEU A 29 -51.16 -40.93 -5.19
CA LEU A 29 -50.59 -39.60 -5.41
C LEU A 29 -51.40 -38.56 -4.63
N GLY A 30 -51.01 -38.29 -3.39
CA GLY A 30 -51.36 -37.08 -2.68
C GLY A 30 -50.35 -35.99 -3.05
N THR A 31 -50.75 -35.02 -3.87
CA THR A 31 -49.97 -33.80 -4.11
C THR A 31 -50.06 -32.90 -2.88
N ALA A 32 -49.24 -33.18 -1.86
CA ALA A 32 -48.90 -32.18 -0.88
C ALA A 32 -47.98 -31.16 -1.58
N PRO A 33 -48.27 -29.84 -1.53
CA PRO A 33 -47.28 -28.86 -1.95
C PRO A 33 -46.11 -28.99 -0.98
N LEU A 34 -45.00 -29.58 -1.44
CA LEU A 34 -43.71 -29.32 -0.84
C LEU A 34 -43.51 -27.81 -0.99
N LEU A 35 -43.84 -27.04 0.04
CA LEU A 35 -43.20 -25.76 0.24
C LEU A 35 -41.72 -26.09 0.46
N LEU A 36 -40.99 -26.13 -0.66
CA LEU A 36 -39.56 -25.92 -0.66
C LEU A 36 -39.37 -24.50 -0.12
N LEU A 37 -39.23 -24.37 1.20
CA LEU A 37 -38.45 -23.27 1.75
C LEU A 37 -37.06 -23.47 1.16
N THR A 38 -36.84 -22.83 0.01
CA THR A 38 -35.50 -22.46 -0.40
C THR A 38 -35.07 -21.48 0.67
N ALA A 39 -34.43 -22.00 1.73
CA ALA A 39 -33.52 -21.18 2.48
C ALA A 39 -32.55 -20.64 1.43
N ALA A 40 -32.67 -19.36 1.11
CA ALA A 40 -31.60 -18.68 0.43
C ALA A 40 -30.32 -19.07 1.19
N PRO A 41 -29.24 -19.47 0.50
CA PRO A 41 -27.99 -19.64 1.21
C PRO A 41 -27.79 -18.33 1.97
N ALA A 42 -27.50 -18.43 3.27
CA ALA A 42 -27.08 -17.26 4.01
C ALA A 42 -25.85 -16.72 3.28
N HIS A 43 -26.04 -15.68 2.47
CA HIS A 43 -24.96 -14.93 1.86
C HIS A 43 -24.31 -14.14 2.98
N ALA A 44 -23.47 -14.83 3.77
CA ALA A 44 -22.57 -14.19 4.69
C ALA A 44 -21.38 -13.64 3.87
N VAL A 45 -21.57 -12.40 3.40
CA VAL A 45 -20.55 -11.41 3.01
C VAL A 45 -19.99 -10.87 4.37
N VAL A 46 -18.88 -10.14 4.53
CA VAL A 46 -18.63 -8.80 3.99
C VAL A 46 -17.12 -8.52 4.00
N GLY A 47 -16.45 -8.35 2.87
CA GLY A 47 -16.87 -7.50 1.74
C GLY A 47 -17.12 -8.09 0.37
N THR A 48 -17.77 -7.28 -0.46
CA THR A 48 -17.63 -7.37 -1.92
C THR A 48 -16.15 -7.15 -2.27
N PRO A 49 -15.56 -7.94 -3.20
CA PRO A 49 -14.34 -7.52 -3.87
C PRO A 49 -14.53 -6.08 -4.33
N ALA A 50 -13.67 -5.17 -3.88
CA ALA A 50 -13.73 -3.81 -4.37
C ALA A 50 -13.42 -3.87 -5.87
N GLY A 51 -14.42 -3.68 -6.72
CA GLY A 51 -14.26 -3.66 -8.17
C GLY A 51 -13.47 -2.42 -8.60
N GLY A 52 -12.17 -2.38 -8.33
CA GLY A 52 -11.17 -1.42 -8.82
C GLY A 52 -11.43 0.08 -8.64
N THR A 53 -12.60 0.49 -8.15
CA THR A 53 -13.08 1.87 -8.27
C THR A 53 -13.51 2.37 -6.90
N GLY A 54 -12.70 3.28 -6.33
CA GLY A 54 -13.02 4.01 -5.11
C GLY A 54 -11.97 3.94 -4.00
N TYR A 55 -11.22 2.83 -3.88
CA TYR A 55 -10.32 2.57 -2.73
C TYR A 55 -8.88 2.21 -3.12
N GLY A 56 -8.42 2.62 -4.30
CA GLY A 56 -7.07 2.31 -4.79
C GLY A 56 -5.91 2.85 -3.93
N PHE A 57 -6.20 3.80 -3.03
CA PHE A 57 -5.26 4.30 -2.03
C PHE A 57 -5.01 3.31 -0.88
N THR A 58 -5.78 2.23 -0.76
CA THR A 58 -5.57 1.24 0.30
C THR A 58 -4.34 0.38 -0.01
N ALA A 59 -3.30 0.56 0.79
CA ALA A 59 -2.04 -0.15 0.67
C ALA A 59 -2.09 -1.51 1.37
N ARG A 60 -1.40 -2.51 0.81
CA ARG A 60 -1.00 -3.74 1.50
C ARG A 60 0.44 -3.61 1.94
N LEU A 61 0.74 -3.81 3.22
CA LEU A 61 2.08 -3.79 3.77
C LEU A 61 2.51 -5.20 4.15
N LEU A 62 3.70 -5.59 3.69
CA LEU A 62 4.41 -6.79 4.14
C LEU A 62 5.63 -6.33 4.94
N VAL A 63 5.61 -6.55 6.25
CA VAL A 63 6.68 -6.18 7.18
C VAL A 63 7.53 -7.41 7.48
N GLY A 64 8.85 -7.28 7.30
CA GLY A 64 9.80 -8.39 7.42
C GLY A 64 9.64 -9.43 6.31
N ASP A 65 10.30 -10.59 6.49
CA ASP A 65 10.10 -11.76 5.62
C ASP A 65 8.78 -12.46 5.98
N HIS A 66 7.66 -11.80 5.65
CA HIS A 66 6.30 -12.19 6.00
C HIS A 66 6.02 -12.29 7.51
N GLU A 67 6.75 -11.54 8.33
CA GLU A 67 6.54 -11.50 9.79
C GLU A 67 5.16 -10.93 10.14
N ARG A 68 4.71 -9.92 9.38
CA ARG A 68 3.40 -9.31 9.57
C ARG A 68 2.82 -8.79 8.26
N GLY A 69 1.55 -9.09 8.03
CA GLY A 69 0.72 -8.38 7.05
C GLY A 69 0.01 -7.22 7.72
N CYS A 70 -0.05 -6.08 7.05
CA CYS A 70 -0.82 -4.92 7.45
C CYS A 70 -1.47 -4.25 6.23
N SER A 71 -2.33 -3.28 6.51
CA SER A 71 -2.94 -2.40 5.53
C SER A 71 -2.52 -0.95 5.77
N GLY A 72 -2.88 -0.04 4.88
CA GLY A 72 -2.50 1.38 4.97
C GLY A 72 -3.35 2.25 4.06
N ALA A 73 -3.25 3.57 4.21
CA ALA A 73 -3.90 4.55 3.36
C ALA A 73 -2.88 5.51 2.74
N LEU A 74 -2.80 5.57 1.40
CA LEU A 74 -1.99 6.56 0.71
C LEU A 74 -2.59 7.96 0.96
N VAL A 75 -1.84 8.83 1.67
CA VAL A 75 -2.26 10.20 2.03
C VAL A 75 -1.50 11.28 1.29
N SER A 76 -0.38 10.92 0.67
CA SER A 76 0.29 11.68 -0.39
C SER A 76 0.97 10.70 -1.36
N PRO A 77 1.46 11.13 -2.54
CA PRO A 77 1.97 10.21 -3.57
C PRO A 77 3.05 9.21 -3.09
N GLU A 78 3.79 9.54 -2.04
CA GLU A 78 4.85 8.70 -1.47
C GLU A 78 4.68 8.45 0.04
N TRP A 79 3.54 8.77 0.64
CA TRP A 79 3.31 8.55 2.06
C TRP A 79 2.04 7.74 2.33
N VAL A 80 2.21 6.66 3.07
CA VAL A 80 1.13 5.79 3.56
C VAL A 80 0.94 6.04 5.06
N LEU A 81 -0.27 6.40 5.48
CA LEU A 81 -0.65 6.42 6.88
C LEU A 81 -1.13 5.01 7.28
N THR A 82 -0.59 4.47 8.37
CA THR A 82 -0.90 3.11 8.87
C THR A 82 -0.74 3.06 10.40
N ALA A 83 -0.98 1.90 11.00
CA ALA A 83 -0.86 1.70 12.44
C ALA A 83 0.62 1.54 12.86
N ALA A 84 1.00 2.16 13.97
CA ALA A 84 2.36 2.01 14.53
C ALA A 84 2.61 0.57 15.02
N SER A 85 1.58 -0.10 15.51
CA SER A 85 1.55 -1.51 15.89
C SER A 85 2.04 -2.46 14.79
N CYS A 86 1.95 -2.07 13.51
CA CYS A 86 2.50 -2.83 12.40
C CYS A 86 4.04 -2.96 12.47
N PHE A 87 4.72 -1.94 12.99
CA PHE A 87 6.18 -1.83 13.06
C PHE A 87 6.75 -2.02 14.48
N ALA A 88 5.89 -1.99 15.50
CA ALA A 88 6.27 -2.28 16.86
C ALA A 88 6.77 -3.74 16.99
N ALA A 89 7.83 -3.92 17.78
CA ALA A 89 8.43 -5.23 18.03
C ALA A 89 7.45 -6.17 18.74
N ASP A 90 6.73 -5.66 19.75
CA ASP A 90 5.65 -6.36 20.45
C ASP A 90 4.47 -5.39 20.64
N PRO A 91 3.53 -5.32 19.68
CA PRO A 91 2.42 -4.37 19.72
C PRO A 91 1.41 -4.65 20.84
N VAL A 92 1.49 -5.79 21.53
CA VAL A 92 0.66 -6.08 22.70
C VAL A 92 1.24 -5.40 23.95
N ALA A 93 2.56 -5.30 24.02
CA ALA A 93 3.28 -4.73 25.17
C ALA A 93 3.59 -3.23 25.00
N ASP A 94 4.01 -2.80 23.80
CA ASP A 94 4.49 -1.45 23.53
C ASP A 94 4.26 -1.07 22.05
N LEU A 95 3.73 0.14 21.83
CA LEU A 95 3.48 0.70 20.50
C LEU A 95 4.59 1.65 20.03
N THR A 96 5.67 1.79 20.80
CA THR A 96 6.78 2.66 20.47
C THR A 96 7.49 2.18 19.21
N VAL A 97 7.55 3.06 18.21
CA VAL A 97 8.27 2.86 16.94
C VAL A 97 9.30 3.98 16.81
N PRO A 98 10.60 3.69 16.60
CA PRO A 98 11.59 4.73 16.32
C PRO A 98 11.31 5.43 14.98
N ALA A 99 11.56 6.74 14.92
CA ALA A 99 11.59 7.46 13.64
C ALA A 99 12.81 7.05 12.81
N GLY A 100 12.69 7.13 11.48
CA GLY A 100 13.75 6.75 10.53
C GLY A 100 13.43 5.45 9.78
N ALA A 101 14.44 4.76 9.27
CA ALA A 101 14.23 3.56 8.47
C ALA A 101 13.53 2.43 9.27
N PRO A 102 12.61 1.65 8.66
CA PRO A 102 12.04 0.47 9.31
C PRO A 102 13.12 -0.51 9.78
N ARG A 103 12.92 -1.13 10.94
CA ARG A 103 13.85 -2.12 11.52
C ARG A 103 14.06 -3.34 10.62
N VAL A 104 13.01 -3.74 9.90
CA VAL A 104 13.01 -4.85 8.96
C VAL A 104 12.49 -4.38 7.61
N LYS A 105 12.95 -5.02 6.53
CA LYS A 105 12.50 -4.69 5.18
C LYS A 105 10.98 -4.71 5.12
N THR A 106 10.38 -3.64 4.60
CA THR A 106 8.94 -3.53 4.47
C THR A 106 8.59 -3.11 3.05
N VAL A 107 7.61 -3.77 2.45
CA VAL A 107 7.10 -3.46 1.11
C VAL A 107 5.64 -3.05 1.21
N ALA A 108 5.30 -1.88 0.67
CA ALA A 108 3.93 -1.44 0.48
C ALA A 108 3.51 -1.63 -0.98
N THR A 109 2.37 -2.28 -1.23
CA THR A 109 1.74 -2.40 -2.55
C THR A 109 0.50 -1.51 -2.59
N VAL A 110 0.46 -0.56 -3.52
CA VAL A 110 -0.65 0.42 -3.68
C VAL A 110 -1.22 0.33 -5.09
N GLY A 111 -2.50 0.66 -5.29
CA GLY A 111 -3.14 0.62 -6.61
C GLY A 111 -3.32 -0.79 -7.20
N GLY A 112 -3.04 -1.84 -6.41
CA GLY A 112 -3.16 -3.25 -6.80
C GLY A 112 -1.82 -3.91 -7.11
N ASP A 113 -0.86 -3.19 -7.69
CA ASP A 113 0.39 -3.78 -8.20
C ASP A 113 1.65 -2.93 -7.99
N GLN A 114 1.54 -1.66 -7.58
CA GLN A 114 2.70 -0.79 -7.40
C GLN A 114 3.36 -1.07 -6.05
N ALA A 115 4.30 -2.02 -6.04
CA ALA A 115 5.15 -2.32 -4.90
C ALA A 115 6.27 -1.29 -4.74
N ARG A 116 6.47 -0.80 -3.52
CA ARG A 116 7.53 0.13 -3.12
C ARG A 116 8.11 -0.30 -1.78
N ASP A 117 9.42 -0.22 -1.63
CA ASP A 117 10.05 -0.37 -0.32
C ASP A 117 9.64 0.82 0.57
N VAL A 118 9.39 0.57 1.85
CA VAL A 118 9.20 1.63 2.86
C VAL A 118 10.58 2.00 3.39
N VAL A 119 10.94 3.27 3.28
CA VAL A 119 12.30 3.75 3.57
C VAL A 119 12.39 4.64 4.80
N GLU A 120 11.25 5.14 5.28
CA GLU A 120 11.19 6.04 6.43
C GLU A 120 9.87 5.90 7.18
N LEU A 121 9.94 5.95 8.51
CA LEU A 121 8.82 5.98 9.43
C LEU A 121 8.84 7.29 10.23
N ARG A 122 7.68 7.95 10.28
CA ARG A 122 7.42 9.12 11.13
C ARG A 122 6.26 8.77 12.08
N PRO A 123 6.56 8.26 13.29
CA PRO A 123 5.53 7.89 14.27
C PRO A 123 4.83 9.14 14.81
N HIS A 124 3.53 9.03 15.12
CA HIS A 124 2.80 10.10 15.81
C HIS A 124 3.25 10.25 17.28
N GLY A 125 3.64 9.14 17.92
CA GLY A 125 4.14 9.12 19.31
C GLY A 125 3.05 8.99 20.38
N GLU A 126 1.88 9.60 20.17
CA GLU A 126 0.76 9.51 21.14
C GLU A 126 -0.40 8.60 20.72
N ARG A 127 -0.45 8.22 19.44
CA ARG A 127 -1.52 7.40 18.86
C ARG A 127 -0.92 6.22 18.14
N ASP A 128 -1.69 5.15 17.94
CA ASP A 128 -1.30 4.00 17.12
C ASP A 128 -1.32 4.39 15.62
N LEU A 129 -0.37 5.25 15.23
CA LEU A 129 -0.25 5.85 13.91
C LEU A 129 1.21 6.10 13.56
N VAL A 130 1.53 5.81 12.30
CA VAL A 130 2.83 6.10 11.69
C VAL A 130 2.62 6.46 10.23
N LEU A 131 3.36 7.47 9.77
CA LEU A 131 3.54 7.75 8.35
C LEU A 131 4.72 6.93 7.83
N ALA A 132 4.49 6.15 6.78
CA ALA A 132 5.47 5.31 6.12
C ALA A 132 5.78 5.89 4.73
N ARG A 133 7.00 6.38 4.52
CA ARG A 133 7.45 6.90 3.22
C ARG A 133 7.83 5.76 2.30
N LEU A 134 7.34 5.82 1.07
CA LEU A 134 7.67 4.93 -0.02
C LEU A 134 8.97 5.41 -0.67
N ALA A 135 9.80 4.47 -1.13
CA ALA A 135 11.05 4.77 -1.84
C ALA A 135 10.83 5.62 -3.09
N GLN A 136 9.65 5.49 -3.72
CA GLN A 136 9.24 6.29 -4.88
C GLN A 136 7.74 6.58 -4.79
N PRO A 137 7.27 7.68 -5.41
CA PRO A 137 5.85 7.96 -5.57
C PRO A 137 5.09 6.84 -6.31
N VAL A 138 3.80 6.75 -5.98
CA VAL A 138 2.81 5.92 -6.67
C VAL A 138 2.11 6.78 -7.73
N ALA A 139 2.06 6.28 -8.96
CA ALA A 139 1.43 6.98 -10.08
C ALA A 139 -0.04 6.56 -10.26
N GLY A 140 -0.89 7.48 -10.73
CA GLY A 140 -2.27 7.16 -11.12
C GLY A 140 -3.23 6.81 -9.97
N VAL A 141 -2.77 6.83 -8.72
CA VAL A 141 -3.60 6.63 -7.52
C VAL A 141 -3.80 7.98 -6.85
N THR A 142 -5.06 8.38 -6.67
CA THR A 142 -5.38 9.60 -5.91
C THR A 142 -5.27 9.32 -4.41
N PRO A 143 -4.41 10.03 -3.66
CA PRO A 143 -4.35 9.89 -2.21
C PRO A 143 -5.67 10.27 -1.54
N VAL A 144 -6.01 9.59 -0.44
CA VAL A 144 -7.23 9.89 0.31
C VAL A 144 -7.05 11.14 1.17
N ALA A 145 -8.01 12.05 1.09
CA ALA A 145 -8.03 13.22 1.97
C ALA A 145 -8.50 12.83 3.37
N LEU A 146 -7.84 13.37 4.40
CA LEU A 146 -8.31 13.26 5.78
C LEU A 146 -9.68 13.93 5.93
N ALA A 147 -10.58 13.34 6.71
CA ALA A 147 -11.78 14.02 7.16
C ALA A 147 -11.43 15.28 7.98
N THR A 148 -12.30 16.28 8.00
CA THR A 148 -12.16 17.49 8.84
C THR A 148 -13.07 17.48 10.06
N ALA A 149 -14.11 16.65 10.03
CA ALA A 149 -15.12 16.61 11.07
C ALA A 149 -15.09 15.24 11.74
N ALA A 150 -15.10 15.25 13.07
CA ALA A 150 -15.21 14.06 13.89
C ALA A 150 -16.37 13.16 13.43
N PRO A 151 -16.21 11.83 13.51
CA PRO A 151 -17.32 10.90 13.36
C PRO A 151 -18.30 11.05 14.52
N ALA A 152 -19.56 10.69 14.29
CA ALA A 152 -20.60 10.64 15.30
C ALA A 152 -21.03 9.20 15.56
N ALA A 153 -21.49 8.90 16.78
CA ALA A 153 -22.12 7.61 17.07
C ALA A 153 -23.35 7.39 16.17
N GLY A 154 -23.52 6.16 15.69
CA GLY A 154 -24.53 5.76 14.71
C GLY A 154 -24.18 6.06 13.26
N GLN A 155 -23.06 6.76 12.99
CA GLN A 155 -22.58 6.95 11.62
C GLN A 155 -22.01 5.63 11.08
N GLU A 156 -22.30 5.32 9.81
CA GLU A 156 -21.64 4.22 9.10
C GLU A 156 -20.34 4.68 8.42
N LEU A 157 -19.33 3.81 8.49
CA LEU A 157 -18.05 3.92 7.80
C LEU A 157 -17.80 2.67 6.98
N VAL A 158 -17.05 2.81 5.89
CA VAL A 158 -16.51 1.67 5.14
C VAL A 158 -15.06 1.48 5.53
N VAL A 159 -14.72 0.30 6.03
CA VAL A 159 -13.32 -0.09 6.28
C VAL A 159 -12.83 -0.88 5.08
N ALA A 160 -11.65 -0.56 4.56
CA ALA A 160 -11.01 -1.27 3.47
C ALA A 160 -9.67 -1.87 3.94
N GLY A 161 -9.33 -3.08 3.48
CA GLY A 161 -8.14 -3.77 3.93
C GLY A 161 -7.71 -4.94 3.03
N HIS A 162 -6.50 -5.43 3.28
CA HIS A 162 -5.89 -6.59 2.62
C HIS A 162 -5.61 -7.74 3.60
N GLY A 163 -6.19 -7.68 4.80
CA GLY A 163 -6.11 -8.74 5.80
C GLY A 163 -6.96 -9.95 5.47
N ARG A 164 -7.00 -10.88 6.42
CA ARG A 164 -7.82 -12.09 6.35
C ARG A 164 -9.29 -11.76 6.11
N THR A 165 -9.98 -12.64 5.41
CA THR A 165 -11.45 -12.65 5.39
C THR A 165 -11.98 -13.75 6.30
N ALA A 166 -13.30 -13.98 6.28
CA ALA A 166 -13.92 -15.13 6.93
C ALA A 166 -13.60 -16.46 6.23
N GLN A 167 -13.20 -16.43 4.95
CA GLN A 167 -13.01 -17.61 4.11
C GLN A 167 -11.55 -17.81 3.65
N GLU A 168 -10.73 -16.76 3.68
CA GLU A 168 -9.38 -16.77 3.12
C GLU A 168 -8.34 -16.25 4.12
N TRP A 169 -7.26 -17.00 4.28
CA TRP A 169 -6.19 -16.70 5.24
C TRP A 169 -5.26 -15.53 4.82
N ALA A 170 -5.14 -15.25 3.53
CA ALA A 170 -4.26 -14.21 3.02
C ALA A 170 -4.70 -13.79 1.61
N PRO A 171 -5.85 -13.09 1.48
CA PRO A 171 -6.28 -12.60 0.17
C PRO A 171 -5.26 -11.62 -0.40
N LEU A 172 -5.01 -11.74 -1.70
CA LEU A 172 -4.24 -10.72 -2.42
C LEU A 172 -5.10 -9.50 -2.79
N GLY A 173 -6.42 -9.68 -2.81
CA GLY A 173 -7.39 -8.67 -3.23
C GLY A 173 -7.88 -7.80 -2.07
N LEU A 174 -8.14 -6.53 -2.39
CA LEU A 174 -8.79 -5.58 -1.52
C LEU A 174 -10.23 -6.00 -1.22
N HIS A 175 -10.63 -5.91 0.04
CA HIS A 175 -12.01 -6.11 0.47
C HIS A 175 -12.47 -4.98 1.39
N THR A 176 -13.78 -4.83 1.54
CA THR A 176 -14.40 -3.73 2.30
C THR A 176 -15.55 -4.18 3.18
N GLY A 177 -15.64 -3.71 4.42
CA GLY A 177 -16.77 -3.95 5.32
C GLY A 177 -17.44 -2.66 5.77
N THR A 178 -18.75 -2.70 6.02
CA THR A 178 -19.48 -1.57 6.64
C THR A 178 -19.45 -1.73 8.15
N PHE A 179 -19.21 -0.63 8.85
CA PHE A 179 -19.14 -0.57 10.31
C PHE A 179 -19.92 0.62 10.83
N SER A 180 -20.70 0.41 11.90
CA SER A 180 -21.33 1.50 12.65
C SER A 180 -20.39 2.01 13.73
N VAL A 181 -20.24 3.32 13.84
CA VAL A 181 -19.55 3.97 14.96
C VAL A 181 -20.39 3.82 16.21
N THR A 182 -19.86 3.18 17.24
CA THR A 182 -20.56 2.98 18.52
C THR A 182 -20.13 3.96 19.59
N ALA A 183 -18.86 4.38 19.57
CA ALA A 183 -18.31 5.36 20.49
C ALA A 183 -17.14 6.13 19.88
N VAL A 184 -16.92 7.35 20.36
CA VAL A 184 -15.77 8.18 20.04
C VAL A 184 -15.14 8.59 21.37
N THR A 185 -13.92 8.15 21.63
CA THR A 185 -13.27 8.32 22.94
C THR A 185 -11.83 8.77 22.73
N GLY A 186 -11.50 10.00 23.13
CA GLY A 186 -10.16 10.56 22.92
C GLY A 186 -9.78 10.56 21.44
N GLY A 187 -8.63 9.97 21.11
CA GLY A 187 -8.14 9.78 19.75
C GLY A 187 -8.65 8.52 19.05
N ASP A 188 -9.56 7.76 19.65
CA ASP A 188 -10.05 6.48 19.14
C ASP A 188 -11.55 6.54 18.75
N VAL A 189 -11.91 5.68 17.80
CA VAL A 189 -13.28 5.35 17.41
C VAL A 189 -13.52 3.87 17.65
N THR A 190 -14.62 3.53 18.30
CA THR A 190 -15.10 2.14 18.41
C THR A 190 -16.12 1.85 17.32
N LEU A 191 -15.94 0.72 16.67
CA LEU A 191 -16.70 0.27 15.51
C LEU A 191 -17.34 -1.09 15.81
N SER A 192 -18.57 -1.27 15.33
CA SER A 192 -19.23 -2.57 15.27
C SER A 192 -19.52 -2.92 13.82
N GLY A 193 -19.15 -4.12 13.41
CA GLY A 193 -19.41 -4.64 12.09
C GLY A 193 -20.89 -4.73 11.79
N VAL A 194 -21.28 -4.30 10.59
CA VAL A 194 -22.62 -4.45 10.03
C VAL A 194 -22.64 -5.70 9.14
N ASP A 195 -23.73 -6.45 9.19
CA ASP A 195 -23.94 -7.67 8.39
C ASP A 195 -22.81 -8.73 8.51
N GLY A 196 -22.13 -8.78 9.65
CA GLY A 196 -21.02 -9.72 9.89
C GLY A 196 -19.65 -9.24 9.43
N ALA A 197 -19.51 -7.97 9.05
CA ALA A 197 -18.21 -7.36 8.77
C ALA A 197 -17.26 -7.47 9.98
N ALA A 198 -15.99 -7.74 9.71
CA ALA A 198 -14.97 -7.90 10.73
C ALA A 198 -13.66 -7.24 10.27
N VAL A 199 -12.88 -6.73 11.23
CA VAL A 199 -11.50 -6.32 11.02
C VAL A 199 -10.62 -7.48 11.47
N CYS A 200 -9.80 -8.02 10.57
CA CYS A 200 -9.07 -9.25 10.78
C CYS A 200 -7.55 -9.02 10.82
N GLN A 201 -6.82 -10.10 11.09
CA GLN A 201 -5.36 -10.09 11.02
C GLN A 201 -4.91 -9.67 9.61
N GLY A 202 -4.10 -8.62 9.53
CA GLY A 202 -3.70 -7.98 8.27
C GLY A 202 -4.46 -6.70 7.92
N ASP A 203 -5.59 -6.40 8.56
CA ASP A 203 -6.35 -5.17 8.33
C ASP A 203 -5.90 -4.01 9.23
N ALA A 204 -5.05 -4.27 10.22
CA ALA A 204 -4.41 -3.21 11.00
C ALA A 204 -3.72 -2.22 10.05
N GLY A 205 -3.95 -0.92 10.27
CA GLY A 205 -3.53 0.16 9.40
C GLY A 205 -4.49 0.49 8.24
N GLY A 206 -5.52 -0.32 7.99
CA GLY A 206 -6.48 -0.10 6.91
C GLY A 206 -7.35 1.15 7.13
N PRO A 207 -7.75 1.87 6.06
CA PRO A 207 -8.58 3.06 6.17
C PRO A 207 -10.03 2.73 6.51
N ALA A 208 -10.58 3.47 7.48
CA ALA A 208 -12.02 3.64 7.68
C ALA A 208 -12.45 4.99 7.08
N VAL A 209 -13.35 4.97 6.10
CA VAL A 209 -13.73 6.15 5.32
C VAL A 209 -15.23 6.42 5.39
N ARG A 210 -15.59 7.68 5.17
CA ARG A 210 -16.96 8.09 4.83
C ARG A 210 -16.98 8.72 3.44
N THR A 211 -18.12 8.69 2.77
CA THR A 211 -18.30 9.37 1.48
C THR A 211 -18.76 10.81 1.70
N VAL A 212 -18.05 11.77 1.11
CA VAL A 212 -18.42 13.19 1.05
C VAL A 212 -18.40 13.61 -0.41
N ASP A 213 -19.53 14.08 -0.94
CA ASP A 213 -19.67 14.50 -2.35
C ASP A 213 -19.18 13.43 -3.36
N GLY A 214 -19.50 12.16 -3.08
CA GLY A 214 -19.09 11.03 -3.92
C GLY A 214 -17.61 10.64 -3.81
N ARG A 215 -16.84 11.25 -2.89
CA ARG A 215 -15.43 10.95 -2.67
C ARG A 215 -15.19 10.39 -1.27
N PRO A 216 -14.29 9.43 -1.10
CA PRO A 216 -13.91 8.93 0.23
C PRO A 216 -13.11 9.99 0.99
N ALA A 217 -13.44 10.18 2.26
CA ALA A 217 -12.68 10.94 3.23
C ALA A 217 -12.26 10.01 4.38
N LEU A 218 -10.97 10.01 4.72
CA LEU A 218 -10.38 9.16 5.75
C LEU A 218 -10.78 9.64 7.14
N VAL A 219 -11.54 8.81 7.87
CA VAL A 219 -12.06 9.13 9.20
C VAL A 219 -11.19 8.53 10.30
N ALA A 220 -10.71 7.30 10.09
CA ALA A 220 -9.86 6.61 11.04
C ALA A 220 -8.96 5.56 10.36
N ILE A 221 -7.98 5.05 11.08
CA ILE A 221 -7.08 3.96 10.69
C ILE A 221 -7.31 2.78 11.65
N SER A 222 -7.58 1.59 11.11
CA SER A 222 -7.78 0.38 11.90
C SER A 222 -6.58 0.11 12.81
N SER A 223 -6.81 -0.11 14.11
CA SER A 223 -5.75 -0.44 15.07
C SER A 223 -5.88 -1.90 15.52
N ARG A 224 -6.96 -2.22 16.22
CA ARG A 224 -7.16 -3.53 16.87
C ARG A 224 -8.62 -3.97 16.81
N SER A 225 -8.87 -5.27 17.00
CA SER A 225 -10.21 -5.85 16.96
C SER A 225 -10.31 -7.11 17.82
N ASN A 226 -11.54 -7.60 18.01
CA ASN A 226 -11.80 -8.88 18.67
C ASN A 226 -11.69 -10.09 17.71
N HIS A 227 -11.48 -9.84 16.41
CA HIS A 227 -11.42 -10.84 15.33
C HIS A 227 -12.66 -11.76 15.20
N ALA A 228 -13.79 -11.42 15.83
CA ALA A 228 -15.02 -12.18 15.66
C ALA A 228 -15.47 -12.12 14.20
N GLY A 229 -15.69 -13.28 13.58
CA GLY A 229 -16.02 -13.40 12.15
C GLY A 229 -14.82 -13.63 11.22
N CYS A 230 -13.59 -13.62 11.73
CA CYS A 230 -12.40 -13.89 10.92
C CYS A 230 -12.14 -15.40 10.74
N PHE A 231 -11.49 -15.78 9.64
CA PHE A 231 -11.14 -17.17 9.36
C PHE A 231 -10.33 -17.79 10.50
N GLY A 232 -10.79 -18.96 10.97
CA GLY A 232 -10.11 -19.73 12.01
C GLY A 232 -10.17 -19.14 13.42
N VAL A 233 -11.06 -18.17 13.66
CA VAL A 233 -11.30 -17.58 14.99
C VAL A 233 -12.64 -18.06 15.52
N ASP A 234 -12.62 -18.92 16.53
CA ASP A 234 -13.81 -19.42 17.20
C ASP A 234 -14.32 -18.41 18.22
N THR A 235 -15.55 -17.92 18.02
CA THR A 235 -16.27 -17.03 18.94
C THR A 235 -17.68 -17.55 19.16
N ALA A 236 -18.34 -17.09 20.22
CA ALA A 236 -19.74 -17.45 20.45
C ALA A 236 -20.62 -17.00 19.28
N ALA A 237 -21.56 -17.83 18.85
CA ALA A 237 -22.45 -17.51 17.75
C ALA A 237 -23.18 -16.18 18.00
N GLY A 238 -23.19 -15.29 17.00
CA GLY A 238 -23.78 -13.96 17.12
C GLY A 238 -22.87 -12.90 17.78
N THR A 239 -21.62 -13.23 18.11
CA THR A 239 -20.64 -12.22 18.55
C THR A 239 -20.38 -11.24 17.39
N ALA A 240 -20.64 -9.96 17.61
CA ALA A 240 -20.36 -8.93 16.63
C ALA A 240 -18.84 -8.68 16.49
N GLY A 241 -18.39 -8.44 15.26
CA GLY A 241 -17.04 -7.95 14.99
C GLY A 241 -16.86 -6.55 15.58
N GLN A 242 -16.05 -6.43 16.63
CA GLN A 242 -15.73 -5.15 17.26
C GLN A 242 -14.32 -4.73 16.89
N ALA A 243 -14.16 -3.46 16.54
CA ALA A 243 -12.86 -2.87 16.21
C ALA A 243 -12.67 -1.51 16.89
N ILE A 244 -11.42 -1.17 17.13
CA ILE A 244 -10.98 0.16 17.54
C ILE A 244 -10.06 0.70 16.45
N SER A 245 -10.33 1.92 16.01
CA SER A 245 -9.57 2.63 14.99
C SER A 245 -9.12 3.98 15.50
N THR A 246 -7.92 4.40 15.12
CA THR A 246 -7.37 5.70 15.49
C THR A 246 -7.96 6.79 14.61
N ARG A 247 -8.59 7.81 15.21
CA ARG A 247 -9.22 8.94 14.52
C ARG A 247 -8.17 9.86 13.89
N VAL A 248 -8.49 10.49 12.76
CA VAL A 248 -7.55 11.34 12.01
C VAL A 248 -8.05 12.75 11.68
N ASP A 249 -9.27 13.11 12.08
CA ASP A 249 -9.88 14.41 11.75
C ASP A 249 -9.13 15.62 12.32
N ASP A 250 -8.44 15.43 13.44
CA ASP A 250 -7.62 16.43 14.13
C ASP A 250 -6.12 16.32 13.79
N LEU A 251 -5.74 15.50 12.80
CA LEU A 251 -4.34 15.23 12.45
C LEU A 251 -3.88 15.89 11.14
N ARG A 252 -4.70 16.77 10.54
CA ARG A 252 -4.38 17.40 9.26
C ARG A 252 -3.07 18.19 9.28
N ASP A 253 -2.83 18.98 10.32
CA ASP A 253 -1.60 19.77 10.43
C ASP A 253 -0.38 18.87 10.63
N TRP A 254 -0.52 17.80 11.43
CA TRP A 254 0.54 16.81 11.61
C TRP A 254 0.85 16.07 10.31
N VAL A 255 -0.15 15.59 9.57
CA VAL A 255 0.05 14.94 8.26
C VAL A 255 0.63 15.93 7.26
N ALA A 256 0.15 17.17 7.19
CA ALA A 256 0.70 18.17 6.27
C ALA A 256 2.17 18.50 6.57
N ALA A 257 2.55 18.55 7.85
CA ALA A 257 3.92 18.80 8.27
C ALA A 257 4.86 17.61 8.05
N ASN A 258 4.33 16.37 8.03
CA ASN A 258 5.16 15.16 8.04
C ASN A 258 5.07 14.31 6.76
N ALA A 259 4.01 14.40 5.96
CA ALA A 259 3.83 13.65 4.70
C ALA A 259 4.22 14.49 3.47
N VAL A 260 5.27 15.30 3.62
CA VAL A 260 5.78 16.20 2.58
C VAL A 260 6.41 15.39 1.45
N ALA A 261 6.06 15.70 0.22
CA ALA A 261 6.65 15.06 -0.96
C ALA A 261 8.14 15.39 -1.06
N THR A 262 8.97 14.38 -1.33
CA THR A 262 10.39 14.52 -1.64
C THR A 262 10.54 15.50 -2.81
N PRO A 263 11.28 16.61 -2.63
CA PRO A 263 11.49 17.56 -3.70
C PRO A 263 12.25 16.94 -4.88
N LEU A 264 11.85 17.28 -6.11
CA LEU A 264 12.53 16.82 -7.33
C LEU A 264 14.00 17.23 -7.43
N SER A 265 14.43 18.19 -6.61
CA SER A 265 15.80 18.69 -6.53
C SER A 265 16.42 18.41 -5.15
N ASP A 266 16.05 17.30 -4.50
CA ASP A 266 16.70 16.82 -3.26
C ASP A 266 17.89 15.91 -3.61
N TYR A 267 19.06 16.48 -3.89
CA TYR A 267 20.20 15.73 -4.44
C TYR A 267 20.98 14.95 -3.38
N ASP A 268 20.75 15.21 -2.09
CA ASP A 268 21.40 14.49 -0.99
C ASP A 268 20.46 13.57 -0.19
N GLY A 269 19.15 13.61 -0.48
CA GLY A 269 18.13 12.72 0.04
C GLY A 269 17.73 13.05 1.49
N ASP A 270 17.91 14.30 1.92
CA ASP A 270 17.59 14.76 3.28
C ASP A 270 16.12 15.23 3.43
N GLY A 271 15.35 15.21 2.34
CA GLY A 271 13.96 15.63 2.28
C GLY A 271 13.78 17.13 2.02
N ARG A 272 14.85 17.89 1.73
CA ARG A 272 14.80 19.32 1.40
C ARG A 272 15.10 19.55 -0.07
N SER A 273 14.61 20.68 -0.59
CA SER A 273 15.00 21.10 -1.94
C SER A 273 16.40 21.69 -1.89
N ASP A 274 17.29 21.15 -2.72
CA ASP A 274 18.62 21.67 -2.99
C ASP A 274 18.65 22.50 -4.29
N VAL A 275 19.82 23.06 -4.58
CA VAL A 275 20.09 23.73 -5.85
C VAL A 275 21.08 22.93 -6.68
N GLY A 276 20.70 22.60 -7.91
CA GLY A 276 21.56 21.97 -8.91
C GLY A 276 21.94 22.98 -9.98
N VAL A 277 23.23 23.09 -10.28
CA VAL A 277 23.76 24.02 -11.30
C VAL A 277 24.63 23.25 -12.28
N LEU A 278 24.22 23.22 -13.55
CA LEU A 278 25.12 22.90 -14.65
C LEU A 278 25.92 24.17 -14.96
N TYR A 279 27.23 24.17 -14.71
CA TYR A 279 28.10 25.33 -14.78
C TYR A 279 29.06 25.25 -15.96
N ASP A 280 29.14 26.35 -16.72
CA ASP A 280 30.10 26.54 -17.82
C ASP A 280 31.47 26.97 -17.26
N ASN A 281 32.43 26.06 -17.29
CA ASN A 281 33.82 26.36 -16.92
C ASN A 281 34.64 26.85 -18.14
N GLY A 282 33.97 27.16 -19.24
CA GLY A 282 34.56 27.75 -20.43
C GLY A 282 35.40 26.78 -21.24
N ARG A 283 36.03 27.36 -22.27
CA ARG A 283 36.90 26.65 -23.19
C ARG A 283 38.31 26.48 -22.62
N GLN A 284 38.81 25.25 -22.65
CA GLN A 284 40.14 24.88 -22.15
C GLN A 284 41.22 25.15 -23.20
N ALA A 285 42.48 25.12 -22.76
CA ALA A 285 43.63 25.39 -23.63
C ALA A 285 43.79 24.39 -24.79
N ASP A 286 43.30 23.15 -24.61
CA ASP A 286 43.24 22.12 -25.65
C ASP A 286 42.08 22.31 -26.64
N GLY A 287 41.29 23.38 -26.48
CA GLY A 287 40.17 23.74 -27.32
C GLY A 287 38.86 23.05 -26.96
N THR A 288 38.81 22.18 -25.95
CA THR A 288 37.58 21.53 -25.47
C THR A 288 36.73 22.47 -24.61
N ASN A 289 35.40 22.27 -24.61
CA ASN A 289 34.50 22.98 -23.71
C ASN A 289 34.33 22.18 -22.41
N ARG A 290 34.39 22.88 -21.27
CA ARG A 290 34.31 22.31 -19.94
C ARG A 290 32.99 22.67 -19.28
N THR A 291 32.17 21.67 -18.99
CA THR A 291 30.96 21.81 -18.16
C THR A 291 31.05 20.90 -16.93
N ALA A 292 30.53 21.37 -15.79
CA ALA A 292 30.44 20.59 -14.56
C ALA A 292 29.07 20.75 -13.89
N TRP A 293 28.60 19.70 -13.21
CA TRP A 293 27.41 19.77 -12.38
C TRP A 293 27.80 19.93 -10.91
N TRP A 294 27.24 20.97 -10.28
CA TRP A 294 27.38 21.29 -8.87
C TRP A 294 26.04 21.21 -8.15
N THR A 295 26.08 20.76 -6.89
CA THR A 295 24.92 20.77 -5.98
C THR A 295 25.24 21.61 -4.74
N PHE A 296 24.24 22.33 -4.26
CA PHE A 296 24.29 23.14 -3.05
C PHE A 296 23.17 22.65 -2.13
N THR A 297 23.54 21.95 -1.06
CA THR A 297 22.58 21.30 -0.18
C THR A 297 21.94 22.32 0.75
N SER A 298 20.62 22.29 0.91
CA SER A 298 19.90 23.26 1.73
C SER A 298 19.98 22.93 3.22
N THR A 299 20.32 23.91 4.05
CA THR A 299 20.19 23.78 5.51
C THR A 299 18.85 24.29 6.04
N GLY A 300 17.95 24.72 5.14
CA GLY A 300 16.70 25.40 5.44
C GLY A 300 16.83 26.92 5.66
N THR A 301 18.01 27.42 6.01
CA THR A 301 18.27 28.87 6.15
C THR A 301 19.48 29.35 5.34
N ALA A 302 20.29 28.42 4.84
CA ALA A 302 21.46 28.68 4.01
C ALA A 302 21.72 27.46 3.09
N PHE A 303 22.86 27.47 2.40
CA PHE A 303 23.34 26.34 1.62
C PHE A 303 24.71 25.87 2.12
N GLY A 304 24.97 24.57 2.02
CA GLY A 304 26.27 23.97 2.28
C GLY A 304 27.32 24.33 1.22
N GLU A 305 28.55 23.86 1.43
CA GLU A 305 29.63 24.06 0.46
C GLU A 305 29.27 23.42 -0.91
N PRO A 306 29.67 24.04 -2.03
CA PRO A 306 29.39 23.52 -3.35
C PRO A 306 30.05 22.14 -3.54
N LYS A 307 29.27 21.13 -3.93
CA LYS A 307 29.79 19.79 -4.24
C LYS A 307 29.73 19.55 -5.74
N ARG A 308 30.86 19.28 -6.38
CA ARG A 308 30.91 18.87 -7.79
C ARG A 308 30.52 17.40 -7.90
N LYS A 309 29.37 17.14 -8.53
CA LYS A 309 28.83 15.78 -8.72
C LYS A 309 29.33 15.15 -10.01
N TRP A 310 29.49 15.96 -11.06
CA TRP A 310 29.98 15.51 -12.36
C TRP A 310 30.83 16.56 -13.04
N ASP A 311 31.74 16.12 -13.90
CA ASP A 311 32.69 16.96 -14.61
C ASP A 311 32.99 16.29 -15.97
N SER A 312 32.95 17.06 -17.05
CA SER A 312 33.03 16.54 -18.43
C SER A 312 34.41 15.96 -18.83
N SER A 313 35.29 15.54 -17.91
CA SER A 313 36.78 15.42 -18.11
C SER A 313 37.17 14.51 -19.25
N GLY A 314 36.34 13.50 -19.47
CA GLY A 314 36.53 12.54 -20.54
C GLY A 314 36.14 13.05 -21.93
N GLY A 315 35.73 14.31 -22.09
CA GLY A 315 35.30 14.85 -23.38
C GLY A 315 35.10 16.37 -23.40
N SER A 316 34.44 16.85 -24.46
CA SER A 316 34.09 18.25 -24.64
C SER A 316 32.57 18.41 -24.54
N TRP A 317 32.10 19.19 -23.58
CA TRP A 317 30.68 19.45 -23.36
C TRP A 317 30.41 20.96 -23.35
N ASP A 318 29.63 21.43 -24.32
CA ASP A 318 29.27 22.85 -24.46
C ASP A 318 27.97 23.16 -23.71
N TRP A 319 28.08 23.98 -22.67
CA TRP A 319 26.93 24.35 -21.85
C TRP A 319 25.79 24.97 -22.69
N ASN A 320 26.09 25.78 -23.71
CA ASN A 320 25.08 26.47 -24.52
C ASN A 320 24.19 25.51 -25.34
N ARG A 321 24.60 24.24 -25.44
CA ARG A 321 23.88 23.19 -26.16
C ARG A 321 23.02 22.33 -25.23
N SER A 322 22.91 22.73 -23.96
CA SER A 322 22.24 21.97 -22.90
C SER A 322 20.90 22.58 -22.51
N LYS A 323 19.88 21.74 -22.29
CA LYS A 323 18.67 22.09 -21.54
C LYS A 323 18.56 21.19 -20.33
N VAL A 324 18.45 21.79 -19.14
CA VAL A 324 18.48 21.08 -17.86
C VAL A 324 17.08 20.92 -17.26
N VAL A 325 16.84 19.77 -16.63
CA VAL A 325 15.66 19.47 -15.82
C VAL A 325 16.08 18.70 -14.57
N SER A 326 15.27 18.77 -13.52
CA SER A 326 15.45 17.99 -12.29
C SER A 326 14.31 17.00 -12.12
N GLY A 327 14.61 15.84 -11.55
CA GLY A 327 13.63 14.83 -11.19
C GLY A 327 14.32 13.56 -10.69
N ASP A 328 13.59 12.69 -10.02
CA ASP A 328 14.10 11.36 -9.64
C ASP A 328 13.90 10.41 -10.84
N PHE A 329 14.90 10.32 -11.72
CA PHE A 329 14.84 9.59 -12.98
C PHE A 329 15.24 8.12 -12.82
N ASN A 330 16.04 7.79 -11.81
CA ASN A 330 16.43 6.41 -11.49
C ASN A 330 15.54 5.77 -10.41
N GLY A 331 14.75 6.57 -9.69
CA GLY A 331 13.82 6.14 -8.66
C GLY A 331 14.50 5.79 -7.33
N ASP A 332 15.65 6.35 -7.01
CA ASP A 332 16.35 6.09 -5.74
C ASP A 332 15.87 6.99 -4.58
N GLY A 333 14.89 7.85 -4.84
CA GLY A 333 14.34 8.79 -3.87
C GLY A 333 15.20 10.03 -3.68
N ARG A 334 16.16 10.29 -4.56
CA ARG A 334 16.93 11.53 -4.66
C ARG A 334 16.61 12.24 -5.98
N GLY A 335 16.81 13.55 -6.00
CA GLY A 335 16.80 14.30 -7.24
C GLY A 335 17.99 13.90 -8.12
N ASP A 336 17.74 13.80 -9.41
CA ASP A 336 18.73 13.64 -10.47
C ASP A 336 18.70 14.86 -11.40
N MET A 337 19.74 15.02 -12.23
CA MET A 337 19.78 16.00 -13.30
C MET A 337 19.63 15.35 -14.67
N GLY A 338 18.63 15.79 -15.42
CA GLY A 338 18.46 15.45 -16.83
C GLY A 338 19.02 16.58 -17.71
N VAL A 339 19.79 16.23 -18.74
CA VAL A 339 20.32 17.19 -19.71
C VAL A 339 19.98 16.74 -21.12
N LEU A 340 19.07 17.47 -21.79
CA LEU A 340 18.88 17.32 -23.24
C LEU A 340 20.00 18.10 -23.93
N TYR A 341 20.91 17.37 -24.56
CA TYR A 341 22.07 17.92 -25.24
C TYR A 341 21.90 17.89 -26.75
N ASP A 342 22.11 19.03 -27.39
CA ASP A 342 22.18 19.14 -28.84
C ASP A 342 23.58 18.74 -29.33
N TYR A 343 23.67 17.68 -30.13
CA TYR A 343 24.89 17.28 -30.84
C TYR A 343 25.01 17.96 -32.21
N GLY A 344 23.94 18.54 -32.71
CA GLY A 344 23.89 19.32 -33.94
C GLY A 344 23.95 18.43 -35.16
N THR A 345 24.24 19.05 -36.29
CA THR A 345 24.31 18.38 -37.58
C THR A 345 25.53 17.47 -37.66
N GLN A 346 25.30 16.19 -37.97
CA GLN A 346 26.36 15.19 -38.14
C GLN A 346 26.83 15.12 -39.59
N ALA A 347 27.86 14.30 -39.85
CA ALA A 347 28.43 14.13 -41.19
C ALA A 347 27.43 13.60 -42.23
N ASP A 348 26.36 12.93 -41.80
CA ASP A 348 25.25 12.45 -42.64
C ASP A 348 24.18 13.53 -42.92
N GLY A 349 24.37 14.75 -42.41
CA GLY A 349 23.42 15.86 -42.53
C GLY A 349 22.26 15.83 -41.53
N ALA A 350 22.17 14.83 -40.65
CA ALA A 350 21.11 14.74 -39.66
C ALA A 350 21.43 15.55 -38.40
N ASN A 351 20.43 16.21 -37.83
CA ASN A 351 20.53 16.81 -36.49
C ASN A 351 20.36 15.72 -35.43
N ARG A 352 21.24 15.70 -34.43
CA ARG A 352 21.16 14.75 -33.32
C ARG A 352 21.04 15.46 -31.98
N THR A 353 20.18 14.93 -31.12
CA THR A 353 20.05 15.31 -29.71
C THR A 353 20.08 14.03 -28.88
N ALA A 354 20.60 14.08 -27.66
CA ALA A 354 20.44 12.98 -26.72
C ALA A 354 20.10 13.51 -25.32
N LEU A 355 19.32 12.73 -24.58
CA LEU A 355 19.05 12.97 -23.17
C LEU A 355 20.07 12.20 -22.35
N TRP A 356 20.70 12.90 -21.40
CA TRP A 356 21.62 12.35 -20.42
C TRP A 356 21.03 12.51 -19.03
N THR A 357 21.27 11.54 -18.17
CA THR A 357 20.92 11.61 -16.75
C THR A 357 22.18 11.55 -15.91
N LEU A 358 22.28 12.43 -14.93
CA LEU A 358 23.32 12.46 -13.91
C LEU A 358 22.63 12.16 -12.58
N THR A 359 22.99 11.04 -11.98
CA THR A 359 22.38 10.48 -10.76
C THR A 359 23.44 10.36 -9.68
#